data_AF-A0A2H0KAT0-F1
#
_entry.id   AF-A0A2H0KAT0-F1
#
_cell.length_a   1.000
_cell.length_b   1.000
_cell.length_c   1.000
_cell.angle_alpha   90.00
_cell.angle_beta   90.00
_cell.angle_gamma   90.00
#
_symmetry.space_group_name_H-M   'P 1'
#
loop_
_entity.id
_entity.type
_entity.pdbx_description
1 polymer ?
#
loop_
_entity_poly.entity_id
_entity_poly.type
_entity_poly.pdbx_seq_one_letter_code
_entity_poly.pdbx_strand_id
1 'polypeptide(L)'
;MQQYKFHLFITPIFYEKCFEYGLFGVGRTQMNQIANVHKGDFVFIYTTQKIGSRTRPFIYGPFRVISEPFFNDELVWAKDDNGKDKYPYRVKIDTTSEHICEKPISAQKLYDLREEGRVKTVIDSSALINKSVMNLLPSEGKLILESLIQQNANGSTKESPKKGHNEKENPFDPKEFLGESLKEFRLESQLETYLLQNQDKLNSLTQFVNGDKAQYFSDVYNQVSTYIAGGAVDIIVVYEKKLFDMWLKLGVGVFELKKGVLEPDTIDQLIEYIEWTARLFPGVKKEMIQGIAVGRDFGNQKDKEQEIIKKLDDYDQLYNLACYTYSVDSSGNVSFLKSA
;
A
#
# COMPACT_ATOMS: atom_id res chain seq x y z
N MET A 1 -17.94 12.28 -9.16
CA MET A 1 -17.31 12.77 -7.91
C MET A 1 -15.86 12.32 -7.97
N GLN A 2 -14.89 13.22 -7.82
CA GLN A 2 -13.48 12.83 -7.81
C GLN A 2 -13.19 12.09 -6.49
N GLN A 3 -12.80 10.82 -6.58
CA GLN A 3 -12.35 10.06 -5.41
C GLN A 3 -10.88 10.40 -5.18
N TYR A 4 -10.60 11.08 -4.08
CA TYR A 4 -9.23 11.39 -3.66
C TYR A 4 -8.68 10.22 -2.84
N LYS A 5 -7.46 9.76 -3.18
CA LYS A 5 -6.69 8.88 -2.30
C LYS A 5 -5.83 9.69 -1.35
N PHE A 6 -5.69 9.17 -0.13
CA PHE A 6 -4.91 9.77 0.93
C PHE A 6 -3.88 8.78 1.43
N HIS A 7 -2.66 9.26 1.67
CA HIS A 7 -1.57 8.45 2.20
C HIS A 7 -0.90 9.13 3.39
N LEU A 8 -0.36 8.33 4.29
CA LEU A 8 0.55 8.78 5.35
C LEU A 8 1.96 8.29 5.03
N PHE A 9 2.85 9.24 4.73
CA PHE A 9 4.27 9.00 4.52
C PHE A 9 5.00 9.08 5.85
N ILE A 10 5.73 8.03 6.19
CA ILE A 10 6.38 7.86 7.49
C ILE A 10 7.88 8.08 7.30
N THR A 11 8.38 9.21 7.83
CA THR A 11 9.82 9.53 7.83
C THR A 11 10.20 10.18 9.16
N PRO A 12 10.60 9.38 10.17
CA PRO A 12 10.83 9.87 11.53
C PRO A 12 11.91 10.96 11.65
N ILE A 13 12.89 10.99 10.75
CA ILE A 13 14.06 11.87 10.83
C ILE A 13 14.34 12.70 9.56
N PHE A 14 13.68 12.43 8.42
CA PHE A 14 14.01 13.10 7.15
C PHE A 14 12.96 14.08 6.63
N TYR A 15 12.02 14.51 7.48
CA TYR A 15 10.98 15.46 7.07
C TYR A 15 11.55 16.70 6.35
N GLU A 16 12.55 17.37 6.93
CA GLU A 16 13.13 18.59 6.33
C GLU A 16 13.74 18.32 4.96
N LYS A 17 14.41 17.17 4.76
CA LYS A 17 14.94 16.77 3.45
C LYS A 17 13.83 16.51 2.44
N CYS A 18 12.78 15.78 2.85
CA CYS A 18 11.63 15.53 1.99
C CYS A 18 10.96 16.84 1.56
N PHE A 19 10.78 17.76 2.51
CA PHE A 19 10.24 19.08 2.24
C PHE A 19 11.15 19.92 1.34
N GLU A 20 12.46 19.96 1.60
CA GLU A 20 13.44 20.75 0.84
C GLU A 20 13.56 20.28 -0.62
N TYR A 21 13.60 18.97 -0.83
CA TYR A 21 13.73 18.40 -2.17
C TYR A 21 12.39 18.28 -2.90
N GLY A 22 11.26 18.32 -2.18
CA GLY A 22 9.95 18.01 -2.75
C GLY A 22 9.87 16.54 -3.18
N LEU A 23 10.48 15.65 -2.41
CA LEU A 23 10.58 14.22 -2.68
C LEU A 23 10.21 13.39 -1.46
N PHE A 24 9.69 12.20 -1.69
CA PHE A 24 9.62 11.14 -0.69
C PHE A 24 10.16 9.86 -1.31
N GLY A 25 10.90 9.05 -0.54
CA GLY A 25 11.54 7.84 -1.03
C GLY A 25 11.48 6.68 -0.06
N VAL A 26 11.47 5.46 -0.59
CA VAL A 26 11.50 4.20 0.15
C VAL A 26 12.66 3.31 -0.29
N GLY A 27 13.09 2.43 0.61
CA GLY A 27 14.16 1.47 0.32
C GLY A 27 13.70 0.33 -0.58
N ARG A 28 14.66 -0.45 -1.12
CA ARG A 28 14.36 -1.55 -2.05
C ARG A 28 13.41 -2.60 -1.46
N THR A 29 13.55 -2.90 -0.18
CA THR A 29 12.70 -3.89 0.50
C THR A 29 11.26 -3.39 0.71
N GLN A 30 11.02 -2.07 0.58
CA GLN A 30 9.74 -1.40 0.85
C GLN A 30 9.12 -0.81 -0.44
N MET A 31 9.62 -1.17 -1.62
CA MET A 31 9.16 -0.61 -2.90
C MET A 31 7.66 -0.81 -3.14
N ASN A 32 7.10 -1.89 -2.63
CA ASN A 32 5.67 -2.17 -2.67
C ASN A 32 4.84 -1.08 -1.98
N GLN A 33 5.31 -0.54 -0.87
CA GLN A 33 4.57 0.46 -0.09
C GLN A 33 4.32 1.76 -0.87
N ILE A 34 5.20 2.14 -1.80
CA ILE A 34 5.02 3.35 -2.62
C ILE A 34 4.36 3.06 -3.98
N ALA A 35 4.21 1.79 -4.37
CA ALA A 35 3.80 1.40 -5.72
C ALA A 35 2.34 1.75 -6.08
N ASN A 36 1.49 1.96 -5.07
CA ASN A 36 0.09 2.35 -5.20
C ASN A 36 -0.15 3.86 -4.94
N VAL A 37 0.93 4.65 -4.89
CA VAL A 37 0.86 6.11 -4.84
C VAL A 37 0.82 6.62 -6.27
N HIS A 38 -0.15 7.49 -6.59
CA HIS A 38 -0.32 8.02 -7.94
C HIS A 38 -0.28 9.54 -7.97
N LYS A 39 0.02 10.09 -9.15
CA LYS A 39 -0.04 11.52 -9.38
C LYS A 39 -1.44 12.05 -9.08
N GLY A 40 -1.50 13.07 -8.25
CA GLY A 40 -2.75 13.71 -7.83
C GLY A 40 -3.26 13.28 -6.47
N ASP A 41 -2.69 12.25 -5.86
CA ASP A 41 -3.02 11.82 -4.50
C ASP A 41 -2.61 12.87 -3.46
N PHE A 42 -3.32 12.86 -2.32
CA PHE A 42 -2.96 13.67 -1.16
C PHE A 42 -2.10 12.87 -0.19
N VAL A 43 -1.10 13.53 0.38
CA VAL A 43 -0.19 12.89 1.34
C VAL A 43 -0.02 13.76 2.57
N PHE A 44 0.07 13.09 3.72
CA PHE A 44 0.51 13.65 4.98
C PHE A 44 1.86 13.04 5.34
N ILE A 45 2.70 13.79 6.04
CA ILE A 45 4.03 13.30 6.45
C ILE A 45 4.07 13.16 7.97
N TYR A 46 4.15 11.93 8.45
CA TYR A 46 4.45 11.60 9.83
C TYR A 46 5.96 11.70 10.07
N THR A 47 6.35 12.47 11.10
CA THR A 47 7.73 12.61 11.54
C THR A 47 7.81 12.71 13.05
N THR A 48 9.02 12.61 13.60
CA THR A 48 9.24 12.75 15.03
C THR A 48 10.25 13.84 15.33
N GLN A 49 10.00 14.63 16.36
CA GLN A 49 10.84 15.76 16.73
C GLN A 49 11.19 15.70 18.21
N LYS A 50 12.42 16.07 18.54
CA LYS A 50 12.86 16.17 19.93
C LYS A 50 12.43 17.52 20.50
N ILE A 51 11.53 17.50 21.49
CA ILE A 51 11.07 18.68 22.23
C ILE A 51 11.49 18.51 23.68
N GLY A 52 12.50 19.28 24.09
CA GLY A 52 13.17 19.11 25.39
C GLY A 52 13.80 17.71 25.50
N SER A 53 13.39 16.95 26.51
CA SER A 53 13.86 15.58 26.75
C SER A 53 13.03 14.50 26.05
N ARG A 54 11.93 14.85 25.37
CA ARG A 54 10.99 13.88 24.79
C ARG A 54 10.95 13.96 23.28
N THR A 55 10.90 12.80 22.62
CA THR A 55 10.56 12.71 21.21
C THR A 55 9.04 12.70 21.06
N ARG A 56 8.51 13.57 20.20
CA ARG A 56 7.07 13.75 19.95
C ARG A 56 6.76 13.55 18.47
N PRO A 57 5.69 12.82 18.13
CA PRO A 57 5.28 12.61 16.75
C PRO A 57 4.36 13.73 16.24
N PHE A 58 4.56 14.10 14.99
CA PHE A 58 3.86 15.17 14.29
C PHE A 58 3.46 14.75 12.88
N ILE A 59 2.39 15.36 12.38
CA ILE A 59 1.89 15.15 11.03
C ILE A 59 1.86 16.49 10.31
N TYR A 60 2.58 16.53 9.19
CA TYR A 60 2.65 17.66 8.26
C TYR A 60 1.81 17.40 7.01
N GLY A 61 1.49 18.47 6.28
CA GLY A 61 0.71 18.43 5.05
C GLY A 61 -0.56 19.27 5.14
N PRO A 62 -1.48 19.16 4.18
CA PRO A 62 -1.42 18.23 3.05
C PRO A 62 -0.34 18.61 2.04
N PHE A 63 0.22 17.61 1.39
CA PHE A 63 0.97 17.76 0.13
C PHE A 63 0.23 17.03 -0.98
N ARG A 64 0.59 17.33 -2.23
CA ARG A 64 0.07 16.64 -3.41
C ARG A 64 1.20 15.91 -4.12
N VAL A 65 0.92 14.68 -4.55
CA VAL A 65 1.83 13.92 -5.42
C VAL A 65 1.76 14.49 -6.83
N ILE A 66 2.91 14.77 -7.44
CA ILE A 66 3.00 15.39 -8.76
C ILE A 66 3.69 14.52 -9.83
N SER A 67 4.22 13.35 -9.45
CA SER A 67 4.78 12.34 -10.35
C SER A 67 4.19 10.95 -10.06
N GLU A 68 4.33 10.02 -10.99
CA GLU A 68 4.22 8.60 -10.66
C GLU A 68 5.45 8.14 -9.86
N PRO A 69 5.40 6.97 -9.20
CA PRO A 69 6.58 6.36 -8.60
C PRO A 69 7.67 6.11 -9.64
N PHE A 70 8.92 6.47 -9.31
CA PHE A 70 10.08 6.32 -10.19
C PHE A 70 11.32 5.84 -9.43
N PHE A 71 12.33 5.39 -10.18
CA PHE A 71 13.63 5.01 -9.64
C PHE A 71 14.68 6.12 -9.87
N ASN A 72 15.41 6.50 -8.82
CA ASN A 72 16.60 7.34 -8.90
C ASN A 72 17.51 7.08 -7.70
N ASP A 73 18.80 6.81 -7.92
CA ASP A 73 19.75 6.46 -6.87
C ASP A 73 20.75 7.59 -6.52
N GLU A 74 20.53 8.81 -7.04
CA GLU A 74 21.29 10.02 -6.69
C GLU A 74 21.06 10.40 -5.23
N LEU A 75 22.13 10.79 -4.53
CA LEU A 75 22.06 10.99 -3.08
C LEU A 75 21.20 12.21 -2.67
N VAL A 76 20.15 11.94 -1.90
CA VAL A 76 19.27 12.91 -1.22
C VAL A 76 19.29 12.68 0.28
N TRP A 77 19.01 11.47 0.76
CA TRP A 77 18.78 11.18 2.18
C TRP A 77 19.98 10.57 2.88
N ALA A 78 20.39 9.37 2.48
CA ALA A 78 21.46 8.62 3.13
C ALA A 78 22.13 7.65 2.15
N LYS A 79 23.46 7.47 2.30
CA LYS A 79 24.23 6.52 1.49
C LYS A 79 24.07 5.09 1.99
N ASP A 80 23.89 4.15 1.08
CA ASP A 80 24.07 2.71 1.31
C ASP A 80 25.55 2.32 1.25
N ASP A 81 25.84 1.02 1.40
CA ASP A 81 27.21 0.47 1.41
C ASP A 81 27.93 0.66 0.06
N ASN A 82 27.17 0.87 -1.03
CA ASN A 82 27.69 1.13 -2.38
C ASN A 82 27.78 2.64 -2.70
N GLY A 83 27.51 3.51 -1.72
CA GLY A 83 27.51 4.96 -1.89
C GLY A 83 26.31 5.52 -2.64
N LYS A 84 25.29 4.71 -2.93
CA LYS A 84 24.02 5.09 -3.57
C LYS A 84 23.00 5.51 -2.52
N ASP A 85 21.91 6.17 -2.94
CA ASP A 85 20.87 6.51 -1.96
C ASP A 85 20.14 5.24 -1.45
N LYS A 86 19.92 5.17 -0.13
CA LYS A 86 19.15 4.10 0.52
C LYS A 86 17.68 4.07 0.13
N TYR A 87 17.15 5.17 -0.42
CA TYR A 87 15.74 5.38 -0.73
C TYR A 87 15.53 5.71 -2.22
N PRO A 88 15.83 4.76 -3.12
CA PRO A 88 15.87 5.05 -4.56
C PRO A 88 14.49 5.04 -5.24
N TYR A 89 13.46 4.46 -4.61
CA TYR A 89 12.10 4.45 -5.15
C TYR A 89 11.35 5.66 -4.61
N ARG A 90 11.01 6.61 -5.49
CA ARG A 90 10.61 7.97 -5.12
C ARG A 90 9.30 8.38 -5.75
N VAL A 91 8.70 9.40 -5.14
CA VAL A 91 7.66 10.24 -5.73
C VAL A 91 8.01 11.70 -5.49
N LYS A 92 7.61 12.58 -6.42
CA LYS A 92 7.66 14.03 -6.24
C LYS A 92 6.39 14.50 -5.53
N ILE A 93 6.58 15.35 -4.54
CA ILE A 93 5.49 15.98 -3.77
C ILE A 93 5.63 17.50 -3.82
N ASP A 94 4.50 18.18 -3.73
CA ASP A 94 4.45 19.64 -3.70
C ASP A 94 3.40 20.14 -2.69
N THR A 95 3.56 21.39 -2.24
CA THR A 95 2.59 22.08 -1.41
C THR A 95 1.32 22.38 -2.19
N THR A 96 0.16 22.32 -1.52
CA THR A 96 -1.13 22.62 -2.16
C THR A 96 -1.41 24.12 -2.11
N SER A 97 -1.85 24.71 -3.22
CA SER A 97 -2.25 26.12 -3.28
C SER A 97 -3.53 26.42 -2.49
N GLU A 98 -4.41 25.43 -2.34
CA GLU A 98 -5.74 25.59 -1.72
C GLU A 98 -5.69 25.61 -0.19
N HIS A 99 -4.78 24.87 0.44
CA HIS A 99 -4.66 24.80 1.90
C HIS A 99 -3.20 24.80 2.34
N ILE A 100 -2.97 25.64 3.34
CA ILE A 100 -1.71 26.31 3.57
C ILE A 100 -1.29 25.97 5.01
N CYS A 101 -0.76 24.75 5.22
CA CYS A 101 -0.58 24.20 6.55
C CYS A 101 0.90 24.17 6.97
N GLU A 102 1.36 25.27 7.57
CA GLU A 102 2.70 25.39 8.15
C GLU A 102 2.83 24.67 9.50
N LYS A 103 1.76 24.69 10.31
CA LYS A 103 1.75 24.12 11.66
C LYS A 103 1.33 22.65 11.58
N PRO A 104 2.19 21.70 11.96
CA PRO A 104 1.79 20.30 12.02
C PRO A 104 0.77 20.10 13.15
N ILE A 105 -0.01 19.02 13.05
CA ILE A 105 -0.80 18.51 14.18
C ILE A 105 0.02 17.46 14.95
N SER A 106 -0.27 17.29 16.23
CA SER A 106 0.30 16.16 16.98
C SER A 106 -0.29 14.84 16.46
N ALA A 107 0.55 13.82 16.28
CA ALA A 107 0.05 12.50 15.90
C ALA A 107 -0.80 11.84 17.00
N GLN A 108 -0.81 12.38 18.23
CA GLN A 108 -1.77 11.99 19.27
C GLN A 108 -3.21 12.08 18.76
N LYS A 109 -3.50 13.04 17.88
CA LYS A 109 -4.81 13.18 17.25
C LYS A 109 -5.27 11.93 16.50
N LEU A 110 -4.35 11.16 15.90
CA LEU A 110 -4.70 9.90 15.24
C LEU A 110 -5.15 8.85 16.26
N TYR A 111 -4.46 8.76 17.40
CA TYR A 111 -4.79 7.80 18.45
C TYR A 111 -6.13 8.15 19.11
N ASP A 112 -6.38 9.44 19.36
CA ASP A 112 -7.66 9.91 19.88
C ASP A 112 -8.81 9.58 18.90
N LEU A 113 -8.63 9.85 17.61
CA LEU A 113 -9.61 9.50 16.57
C LEU A 113 -9.81 7.99 16.43
N ARG A 114 -8.79 7.18 16.73
CA ARG A 114 -8.89 5.73 16.75
C ARG A 114 -9.66 5.23 17.97
N GLU A 115 -9.45 5.81 19.14
CA GLU A 115 -10.25 5.54 20.34
C GLU A 115 -11.74 5.92 20.14
N GLU A 116 -12.00 6.99 19.37
CA GLU A 116 -13.35 7.35 18.91
C GLU A 116 -13.93 6.40 17.84
N GLY A 117 -13.15 5.44 17.34
CA GLY A 117 -13.56 4.51 16.29
C GLY A 117 -13.64 5.11 14.88
N ARG A 118 -13.06 6.31 14.67
CA ARG A 118 -13.12 7.07 13.41
C ARG A 118 -11.90 6.87 12.51
N VAL A 119 -10.79 6.43 13.09
CA VAL A 119 -9.62 5.92 12.39
C VAL A 119 -9.43 4.45 12.77
N LYS A 120 -9.22 3.61 11.77
CA LYS A 120 -9.05 2.17 11.91
C LYS A 120 -7.75 1.67 11.27
N THR A 121 -7.22 2.35 10.26
CA THR A 121 -5.97 1.95 9.58
C THR A 121 -4.72 2.19 10.43
N VAL A 122 -4.74 3.20 11.31
CA VAL A 122 -3.67 3.48 12.28
C VAL A 122 -4.08 2.95 13.65
N ILE A 123 -3.78 1.68 13.90
CA ILE A 123 -4.22 0.97 15.11
C ILE A 123 -3.48 1.50 16.34
N ASP A 124 -2.17 1.65 16.27
CA ASP A 124 -1.34 2.30 17.30
C ASP A 124 0.04 2.62 16.71
N SER A 125 1.01 2.99 17.54
CA SER A 125 2.38 3.23 17.08
C SER A 125 3.06 2.00 16.47
N SER A 126 2.63 0.78 16.83
CA SER A 126 3.17 -0.46 16.27
C SER A 126 2.75 -0.67 14.81
N ALA A 127 1.60 -0.11 14.41
CA ALA A 127 1.15 -0.10 13.02
C ALA A 127 2.10 0.72 12.10
N LEU A 128 2.96 1.57 12.68
CA LEU A 128 3.96 2.36 11.95
C LEU A 128 5.33 1.66 11.87
N ILE A 129 5.54 0.56 12.59
CA ILE A 129 6.81 -0.17 12.58
C ILE A 129 7.03 -0.80 11.21
N ASN A 130 8.23 -0.62 10.64
CA ASN A 130 8.61 -1.10 9.30
C ASN A 130 7.72 -0.59 8.15
N LYS A 131 6.95 0.48 8.38
CA LYS A 131 6.14 1.16 7.36
C LYS A 131 6.75 2.51 6.99
N SER A 132 6.74 2.78 5.70
CA SER A 132 7.12 4.04 5.05
C SER A 132 5.92 4.70 4.41
N VAL A 133 4.95 3.92 3.92
CA VAL A 133 3.69 4.44 3.39
C VAL A 133 2.53 3.64 4.00
N MET A 134 1.47 4.35 4.39
CA MET A 134 0.18 3.74 4.72
C MET A 134 -0.91 4.37 3.86
N ASN A 135 -1.77 3.54 3.28
CA ASN A 135 -3.00 4.01 2.69
C ASN A 135 -4.01 4.35 3.78
N LEU A 136 -4.66 5.51 3.65
CA LEU A 136 -5.73 5.93 4.55
C LEU A 136 -7.06 5.73 3.85
N LEU A 137 -8.09 5.34 4.60
CA LEU A 137 -9.46 5.39 4.08
C LEU A 137 -9.81 6.84 3.74
N PRO A 138 -10.66 7.10 2.74
CA PRO A 138 -11.07 8.46 2.37
C PRO A 138 -11.62 9.27 3.55
N SER A 139 -12.38 8.61 4.44
CA SER A 139 -12.89 9.24 5.66
C SER A 139 -11.77 9.63 6.63
N GLU A 140 -10.73 8.83 6.76
CA GLU A 140 -9.60 9.09 7.67
C GLU A 140 -8.74 10.23 7.15
N GLY A 141 -8.42 10.22 5.86
CA GLY A 141 -7.68 11.30 5.21
C GLY A 141 -8.39 12.64 5.35
N LYS A 142 -9.72 12.65 5.23
CA LYS A 142 -10.54 13.85 5.47
C LYS A 142 -10.42 14.37 6.90
N LEU A 143 -10.44 13.49 7.91
CA LEU A 143 -10.32 13.89 9.32
C LEU A 143 -8.96 14.50 9.66
N ILE A 144 -7.89 13.95 9.08
CA ILE A 144 -6.53 14.49 9.24
C ILE A 144 -6.45 15.87 8.57
N LEU A 145 -6.98 15.98 7.35
CA LEU A 145 -7.04 17.25 6.63
C LEU A 145 -7.84 18.31 7.40
N GLU A 146 -9.03 17.98 7.88
CA GLU A 146 -9.85 18.88 8.73
C GLU A 146 -9.07 19.36 9.95
N SER A 147 -8.36 18.46 10.64
CA SER A 147 -7.54 18.80 11.81
C SER A 147 -6.39 19.75 11.48
N LEU A 148 -5.70 19.52 10.34
CA LEU A 148 -4.65 20.40 9.85
C LEU A 148 -5.17 21.78 9.48
N ILE A 149 -6.32 21.85 8.79
CA ILE A 149 -6.96 23.12 8.41
C ILE A 149 -7.37 23.92 9.64
N GLN A 150 -7.99 23.26 10.64
CA GLN A 150 -8.38 23.92 11.89
C GLN A 150 -7.17 24.50 12.64
N GLN A 151 -6.06 23.77 12.69
CA GLN A 151 -4.81 24.23 13.31
C GLN A 151 -4.16 25.40 12.56
N ASN A 152 -4.46 25.55 11.27
CA ASN A 152 -3.88 26.52 10.35
C ASN A 152 -4.91 27.53 9.81
N ALA A 153 -6.01 27.78 10.52
CA ALA A 153 -7.11 28.63 10.03
C ALA A 153 -6.70 30.06 9.57
N ASN A 154 -5.56 30.56 10.05
CA ASN A 154 -4.98 31.86 9.68
C ASN A 154 -3.56 31.75 9.09
N GLY A 155 -3.17 30.58 8.57
CA GLY A 155 -1.79 30.26 8.19
C GLY A 155 -1.33 30.80 6.82
N SER A 156 -0.01 30.97 6.66
CA SER A 156 0.69 31.20 5.39
C SER A 156 1.38 29.93 4.89
N THR A 157 1.79 29.90 3.61
CA THR A 157 2.45 28.73 3.01
C THR A 157 3.93 28.88 3.16
N LYS A 158 4.57 27.81 3.63
CA LYS A 158 5.98 27.61 3.37
C LYS A 158 6.11 26.92 2.01
N GLU A 159 6.59 27.65 1.02
CA GLU A 159 6.96 27.04 -0.27
C GLU A 159 8.16 26.09 -0.09
N SER A 160 8.08 24.93 -0.75
CA SER A 160 9.22 24.04 -0.87
C SER A 160 10.23 24.61 -1.87
N PRO A 161 11.54 24.51 -1.62
CA PRO A 161 12.58 24.78 -2.62
C PRO A 161 12.57 23.83 -3.82
N LYS A 162 11.91 22.66 -3.72
CA LYS A 162 11.71 21.70 -4.83
C LYS A 162 13.01 21.25 -5.49
N LYS A 163 14.10 21.10 -4.72
CA LYS A 163 15.44 20.81 -5.27
C LYS A 163 15.51 19.54 -6.13
N GLY A 164 14.68 18.55 -5.81
CA GLY A 164 14.61 17.27 -6.50
C GLY A 164 13.61 17.21 -7.67
N HIS A 165 12.87 18.29 -7.97
CA HIS A 165 11.83 18.24 -9.02
C HIS A 165 12.41 18.09 -10.43
N ASN A 166 13.69 18.42 -10.63
CA ASN A 166 14.41 18.21 -11.89
C ASN A 166 15.09 16.84 -11.98
N GLU A 167 14.98 15.99 -10.96
CA GLU A 167 15.54 14.63 -11.02
C GLU A 167 14.90 13.81 -12.14
N LYS A 168 15.74 12.98 -12.77
CA LYS A 168 15.31 12.04 -13.80
C LYS A 168 14.39 10.98 -13.19
N GLU A 169 13.22 10.81 -13.78
CA GLU A 169 12.23 9.80 -13.41
C GLU A 169 12.47 8.52 -14.22
N ASN A 170 13.35 7.64 -13.74
CA ASN A 170 13.56 6.36 -14.43
C ASN A 170 12.39 5.40 -14.14
N PRO A 171 12.07 4.48 -15.09
CA PRO A 171 10.98 3.53 -14.90
C PRO A 171 11.12 2.72 -13.60
N PHE A 172 9.99 2.57 -12.91
CA PHE A 172 9.87 1.72 -11.73
C PHE A 172 9.63 0.28 -12.18
N ASP A 173 10.68 -0.48 -12.48
CA ASP A 173 10.56 -1.89 -12.86
C ASP A 173 10.79 -2.81 -11.64
N PRO A 174 9.77 -3.56 -11.19
CA PRO A 174 9.91 -4.49 -10.07
C PRO A 174 10.52 -5.84 -10.47
N LYS A 175 10.70 -6.12 -11.76
CA LYS A 175 11.10 -7.45 -12.23
C LYS A 175 12.58 -7.71 -12.02
N GLU A 176 12.90 -8.29 -10.86
CA GLU A 176 14.19 -8.90 -10.58
C GLU A 176 13.99 -10.36 -10.13
N PHE A 177 14.57 -11.31 -10.88
CA PHE A 177 14.36 -12.75 -10.67
C PHE A 177 15.62 -13.47 -10.14
N LEU A 178 15.42 -14.63 -9.50
CA LEU A 178 16.46 -15.52 -8.97
C LEU A 178 17.07 -16.45 -10.03
N GLY A 179 18.01 -15.96 -10.83
CA GLY A 179 18.72 -16.79 -11.80
C GLY A 179 17.88 -17.16 -13.02
N GLU A 180 18.51 -17.73 -14.05
CA GLU A 180 17.86 -17.94 -15.35
C GLU A 180 16.95 -19.18 -15.39
N SER A 181 17.30 -20.22 -14.62
CA SER A 181 16.56 -21.50 -14.58
C SER A 181 15.36 -21.49 -13.63
N LEU A 182 15.39 -20.65 -12.59
CA LEU A 182 14.34 -20.52 -11.59
C LEU A 182 13.84 -19.07 -11.54
N LYS A 183 12.94 -18.69 -12.44
CA LYS A 183 12.42 -17.32 -12.48
C LYS A 183 11.40 -17.04 -11.36
N GLU A 184 11.91 -16.95 -10.13
CA GLU A 184 11.21 -16.51 -8.92
C GLU A 184 11.56 -15.06 -8.61
N PHE A 185 10.60 -14.24 -8.16
CA PHE A 185 10.91 -12.90 -7.66
C PHE A 185 11.90 -12.95 -6.48
N ARG A 186 12.90 -12.07 -6.44
CA ARG A 186 13.89 -12.06 -5.34
C ARG A 186 13.25 -11.71 -4.00
N LEU A 187 12.26 -10.81 -4.02
CA LEU A 187 11.53 -10.33 -2.86
C LEU A 187 10.02 -10.44 -3.09
N GLU A 188 9.27 -10.66 -2.03
CA GLU A 188 7.80 -10.61 -2.07
C GLU A 188 7.28 -9.23 -2.43
N SER A 189 7.95 -8.17 -1.96
CA SER A 189 7.64 -6.79 -2.33
C SER A 189 7.77 -6.51 -3.83
N GLN A 190 8.56 -7.29 -4.57
CA GLN A 190 8.63 -7.19 -6.03
C GLN A 190 7.40 -7.80 -6.71
N LEU A 191 6.93 -8.96 -6.24
CA LEU A 191 5.68 -9.56 -6.72
C LEU A 191 4.48 -8.65 -6.42
N GLU A 192 4.41 -8.09 -5.20
CA GLU A 192 3.36 -7.15 -4.82
C GLU A 192 3.39 -5.90 -5.72
N THR A 193 4.56 -5.29 -5.87
CA THR A 193 4.73 -4.13 -6.77
C THR A 193 4.32 -4.45 -8.20
N TYR A 194 4.71 -5.63 -8.71
CA TYR A 194 4.35 -6.06 -10.05
C TYR A 194 2.82 -6.09 -10.22
N LEU A 195 2.09 -6.67 -9.27
CA LEU A 195 0.63 -6.69 -9.31
C LEU A 195 0.02 -5.28 -9.19
N LEU A 196 0.53 -4.44 -8.29
CA LEU A 196 0.05 -3.06 -8.10
C LEU A 196 0.21 -2.20 -9.36
N GLN A 197 1.30 -2.38 -10.11
CA GLN A 197 1.55 -1.70 -11.37
C GLN A 197 0.81 -2.32 -12.57
N ASN A 198 0.28 -3.55 -12.43
CA ASN A 198 -0.45 -4.26 -13.47
C ASN A 198 -1.88 -4.54 -12.99
N GLN A 199 -2.64 -3.48 -12.72
CA GLN A 199 -4.00 -3.57 -12.15
C GLN A 199 -4.93 -4.49 -12.94
N ASP A 200 -4.79 -4.55 -14.26
CA ASP A 200 -5.55 -5.49 -15.09
C ASP A 200 -5.31 -6.95 -14.73
N LYS A 201 -4.05 -7.31 -14.44
CA LYS A 201 -3.69 -8.65 -13.98
C LYS A 201 -4.21 -8.88 -12.57
N LEU A 202 -4.00 -7.93 -11.65
CA LEU A 202 -4.51 -8.02 -10.27
C LEU A 202 -6.03 -8.25 -10.26
N ASN A 203 -6.79 -7.45 -11.01
CA ASN A 203 -8.25 -7.54 -11.10
C ASN A 203 -8.69 -8.89 -11.70
N SER A 204 -7.94 -9.44 -12.65
CA SER A 204 -8.25 -10.74 -13.29
C SER A 204 -8.13 -11.95 -12.36
N LEU A 205 -7.46 -11.81 -11.21
CA LEU A 205 -7.39 -12.86 -10.18
C LEU A 205 -8.66 -12.94 -9.33
N THR A 206 -9.58 -11.99 -9.51
CA THR A 206 -10.85 -11.92 -8.80
C THR A 206 -12.02 -12.16 -9.74
N GLN A 207 -13.18 -12.49 -9.18
CA GLN A 207 -14.42 -12.66 -9.94
C GLN A 207 -15.21 -11.36 -10.15
N PHE A 208 -14.77 -10.24 -9.57
CA PHE A 208 -15.58 -9.02 -9.45
C PHE A 208 -15.60 -8.16 -10.72
N VAL A 209 -14.52 -8.18 -11.51
CA VAL A 209 -14.43 -7.39 -12.73
C VAL A 209 -14.69 -8.28 -13.94
N ASN A 210 -15.84 -8.09 -14.59
CA ASN A 210 -16.21 -8.79 -15.81
C ASN A 210 -16.86 -7.84 -16.85
N GLY A 211 -16.60 -8.09 -18.13
CA GLY A 211 -17.13 -7.28 -19.22
C GLY A 211 -16.47 -5.90 -19.34
N ASP A 212 -17.29 -4.85 -19.46
CA ASP A 212 -16.83 -3.47 -19.67
C ASP A 212 -16.18 -2.90 -18.40
N LYS A 213 -14.85 -2.79 -18.42
CA LYS A 213 -14.02 -2.28 -17.32
C LYS A 213 -14.37 -0.85 -16.92
N ALA A 214 -14.90 -0.02 -17.83
CA ALA A 214 -15.26 1.37 -17.52
C ALA A 214 -16.41 1.48 -16.51
N GLN A 215 -17.15 0.40 -16.27
CA GLN A 215 -18.21 0.33 -15.27
C GLN A 215 -17.71 0.00 -13.87
N TYR A 216 -16.42 -0.32 -13.71
CA TYR A 216 -15.85 -0.75 -12.45
C TYR A 216 -14.84 0.27 -11.94
N PHE A 217 -14.74 0.34 -10.62
CA PHE A 217 -13.71 1.06 -9.92
C PHE A 217 -13.06 0.11 -8.91
N SER A 218 -11.73 0.09 -8.89
CA SER A 218 -10.93 -0.74 -7.99
C SER A 218 -10.16 0.18 -7.06
N ASP A 219 -10.59 0.26 -5.80
CA ASP A 219 -9.86 0.99 -4.77
C ASP A 219 -8.85 0.09 -4.07
N VAL A 220 -7.59 0.23 -4.47
CA VAL A 220 -6.47 -0.59 -4.00
C VAL A 220 -5.85 0.02 -2.75
N TYR A 221 -5.63 -0.83 -1.76
CA TYR A 221 -4.88 -0.59 -0.52
C TYR A 221 -3.82 -1.67 -0.41
N ASN A 222 -2.61 -1.33 -0.02
CA ASN A 222 -1.54 -2.31 0.13
C ASN A 222 -0.81 -2.11 1.45
N GLN A 223 -0.21 -3.18 1.95
CA GLN A 223 0.55 -3.14 3.20
C GLN A 223 -0.29 -2.65 4.39
N VAL A 224 -1.58 -3.03 4.41
CA VAL A 224 -2.59 -2.58 5.39
C VAL A 224 -2.31 -3.22 6.75
N SER A 225 -2.02 -2.39 7.76
CA SER A 225 -1.59 -2.85 9.08
C SER A 225 -2.63 -3.73 9.77
N THR A 226 -2.14 -4.76 10.45
CA THR A 226 -2.95 -5.68 11.23
C THR A 226 -2.78 -5.41 12.73
N TYR A 227 -3.53 -6.11 13.58
CA TYR A 227 -3.39 -5.98 15.04
C TYR A 227 -2.10 -6.61 15.59
N ILE A 228 -1.31 -7.27 14.74
CA ILE A 228 -0.01 -7.83 15.09
C ILE A 228 1.06 -6.80 14.75
N ALA A 229 1.94 -6.50 15.71
CA ALA A 229 3.02 -5.52 15.50
C ALA A 229 3.87 -5.89 14.28
N GLY A 230 3.91 -4.99 13.28
CA GLY A 230 4.63 -5.18 12.02
C GLY A 230 3.95 -6.09 10.99
N GLY A 231 2.80 -6.71 11.33
CA GLY A 231 2.00 -7.52 10.40
C GLY A 231 1.16 -6.65 9.45
N ALA A 232 0.96 -7.14 8.23
CA ALA A 232 0.20 -6.42 7.22
C ALA A 232 -0.44 -7.35 6.18
N VAL A 233 -1.63 -6.97 5.74
CA VAL A 233 -2.26 -7.56 4.55
C VAL A 233 -1.55 -7.00 3.32
N ASP A 234 -1.11 -7.87 2.41
CA ASP A 234 -0.32 -7.46 1.25
C ASP A 234 -1.11 -6.54 0.33
N ILE A 235 -2.27 -6.99 -0.16
CA ILE A 235 -3.16 -6.18 -1.00
C ILE A 235 -4.62 -6.40 -0.61
N ILE A 236 -5.37 -5.31 -0.50
CA ILE A 236 -6.83 -5.29 -0.41
C ILE A 236 -7.35 -4.44 -1.57
N VAL A 237 -8.33 -4.96 -2.32
CA VAL A 237 -8.98 -4.22 -3.41
C VAL A 237 -10.47 -4.17 -3.15
N VAL A 238 -11.01 -2.96 -2.98
CA VAL A 238 -12.46 -2.74 -2.86
C VAL A 238 -13.02 -2.48 -4.26
N TYR A 239 -13.91 -3.37 -4.71
CA TYR A 239 -14.52 -3.27 -6.03
C TYR A 239 -15.88 -2.60 -5.95
N GLU A 240 -16.06 -1.56 -6.75
CA GLU A 240 -17.33 -0.88 -6.95
C GLU A 240 -17.77 -0.98 -8.41
N LYS A 241 -19.08 -1.07 -8.64
CA LYS A 241 -19.68 -1.04 -9.97
C LYS A 241 -20.62 0.15 -10.09
N LYS A 242 -20.54 0.87 -11.20
CA LYS A 242 -21.46 1.97 -11.51
C LYS A 242 -22.78 1.41 -12.04
N LEU A 243 -23.84 1.53 -11.25
CA LEU A 243 -25.20 1.11 -11.59
C LEU A 243 -26.19 2.23 -11.22
N PHE A 244 -27.13 2.56 -12.11
CA PHE A 244 -28.13 3.61 -11.89
C PHE A 244 -27.51 4.97 -11.48
N ASP A 245 -26.38 5.34 -12.10
CA ASP A 245 -25.57 6.53 -11.77
C ASP A 245 -25.01 6.59 -10.33
N MET A 246 -24.98 5.45 -9.64
CA MET A 246 -24.38 5.29 -8.31
C MET A 246 -23.23 4.30 -8.35
N TRP A 247 -22.22 4.53 -7.51
CA TRP A 247 -21.17 3.53 -7.25
C TRP A 247 -21.64 2.60 -6.14
N LEU A 248 -21.77 1.31 -6.45
CA LEU A 248 -22.21 0.29 -5.53
C LEU A 248 -21.07 -0.69 -5.25
N LYS A 249 -20.82 -0.94 -3.97
CA LYS A 249 -19.81 -1.91 -3.53
C LYS A 249 -20.22 -3.32 -3.93
N LEU A 250 -19.38 -3.96 -4.75
CA LEU A 250 -19.61 -5.30 -5.28
C LEU A 250 -18.98 -6.36 -4.39
N GLY A 251 -17.74 -6.15 -3.98
CA GLY A 251 -16.97 -7.09 -3.17
C GLY A 251 -15.57 -6.59 -2.87
N VAL A 252 -14.79 -7.42 -2.20
CA VAL A 252 -13.41 -7.09 -1.79
C VAL A 252 -12.50 -8.27 -2.11
N GLY A 253 -11.37 -8.02 -2.78
CA GLY A 253 -10.30 -9.01 -2.92
C GLY A 253 -9.25 -8.79 -1.83
N VAL A 254 -8.90 -9.85 -1.10
CA VAL A 254 -7.82 -9.85 -0.09
C VAL A 254 -6.73 -10.80 -0.58
N PHE A 255 -5.52 -10.29 -0.76
CA PHE A 255 -4.41 -11.05 -1.33
C PHE A 255 -3.36 -11.35 -0.27
N GLU A 256 -2.92 -12.61 -0.24
CA GLU A 256 -1.72 -13.06 0.45
C GLU A 256 -0.74 -13.55 -0.62
N LEU A 257 0.43 -12.92 -0.67
CA LEU A 257 1.43 -13.16 -1.70
C LEU A 257 2.62 -13.90 -1.09
N LYS A 258 3.15 -14.86 -1.83
CA LYS A 258 4.44 -15.49 -1.54
C LYS A 258 5.30 -15.40 -2.78
N LYS A 259 6.52 -14.89 -2.62
CA LYS A 259 7.46 -14.87 -3.76
C LYS A 259 7.75 -16.27 -4.29
N GLY A 260 7.77 -17.30 -3.43
CA GLY A 260 8.18 -18.65 -3.78
C GLY A 260 7.06 -19.66 -3.58
N VAL A 261 7.37 -20.73 -2.85
CA VAL A 261 6.43 -21.83 -2.59
C VAL A 261 5.29 -21.38 -1.69
N LEU A 262 4.06 -21.78 -2.01
CA LEU A 262 2.92 -21.67 -1.11
C LEU A 262 2.99 -22.75 -0.02
N GLU A 263 2.79 -22.34 1.23
CA GLU A 263 2.74 -23.25 2.38
C GLU A 263 1.33 -23.27 3.01
N PRO A 264 0.91 -24.35 3.69
CA PRO A 264 -0.42 -24.45 4.32
C PRO A 264 -0.79 -23.28 5.25
N ASP A 265 0.21 -22.69 5.92
CA ASP A 265 0.02 -21.53 6.80
C ASP A 265 -0.42 -20.27 6.04
N THR A 266 -0.15 -20.20 4.73
CA THR A 266 -0.61 -19.11 3.86
C THR A 266 -2.14 -19.02 3.84
N ILE A 267 -2.83 -20.17 3.90
CA ILE A 267 -4.30 -20.21 3.92
C ILE A 267 -4.84 -19.74 5.28
N ASP A 268 -4.19 -20.14 6.37
CA ASP A 268 -4.60 -19.71 7.72
C ASP A 268 -4.43 -18.19 7.87
N GLN A 269 -3.29 -17.66 7.41
CA GLN A 269 -3.01 -16.23 7.39
C GLN A 269 -4.04 -15.46 6.52
N LEU A 270 -4.37 -15.99 5.35
CA LEU A 270 -5.39 -15.41 4.47
C LEU A 270 -6.76 -15.34 5.13
N ILE A 271 -7.17 -16.36 5.91
CA ILE A 271 -8.43 -16.36 6.65
C ILE A 271 -8.43 -15.25 7.72
N GLU A 272 -7.34 -15.10 8.48
CA GLU A 272 -7.21 -13.99 9.43
C GLU A 272 -7.33 -12.63 8.74
N TYR A 273 -6.78 -12.51 7.53
CA TYR A 273 -6.81 -11.27 6.77
C TYR A 273 -8.22 -10.94 6.25
N ILE A 274 -9.00 -11.95 5.87
CA ILE A 274 -10.43 -11.80 5.56
C ILE A 274 -11.19 -11.27 6.78
N GLU A 275 -10.97 -11.87 7.94
CA GLU A 275 -11.61 -11.47 9.20
C GLU A 275 -11.31 -10.03 9.59
N TRP A 276 -10.04 -9.61 9.45
CA TRP A 276 -9.63 -8.23 9.74
C TRP A 276 -10.19 -7.25 8.72
N THR A 277 -10.17 -7.60 7.44
CA THR A 277 -10.69 -6.75 6.36
C THR A 277 -12.18 -6.45 6.56
N ALA A 278 -12.98 -7.45 6.97
CA ALA A 278 -14.41 -7.27 7.28
C ALA A 278 -14.66 -6.28 8.43
N ARG A 279 -13.73 -6.14 9.39
CA ARG A 279 -13.84 -5.20 10.51
C ARG A 279 -13.34 -3.80 10.15
N LEU A 280 -12.34 -3.74 9.28
CA LEU A 280 -11.67 -2.51 8.87
C LEU A 280 -12.57 -1.69 7.95
N PHE A 281 -13.07 -2.27 6.86
CA PHE A 281 -13.75 -1.53 5.81
C PHE A 281 -15.26 -1.36 6.09
N PRO A 282 -15.78 -0.11 6.15
CA PRO A 282 -17.20 0.12 6.42
C PRO A 282 -18.14 -0.57 5.42
N GLY A 283 -19.11 -1.31 5.95
CA GLY A 283 -20.12 -2.01 5.15
C GLY A 283 -19.62 -3.25 4.40
N VAL A 284 -18.39 -3.70 4.64
CA VAL A 284 -17.87 -4.98 4.11
C VAL A 284 -18.24 -6.09 5.09
N LYS A 285 -18.81 -7.17 4.56
CA LYS A 285 -19.07 -8.41 5.31
C LYS A 285 -18.19 -9.52 4.76
N LYS A 286 -17.97 -10.58 5.55
CA LYS A 286 -17.08 -11.69 5.19
C LYS A 286 -17.47 -12.35 3.85
N GLU A 287 -18.77 -12.48 3.60
CA GLU A 287 -19.32 -13.10 2.40
C GLU A 287 -19.07 -12.27 1.13
N MET A 288 -18.73 -10.99 1.28
CA MET A 288 -18.35 -10.10 0.18
C MET A 288 -16.86 -10.19 -0.16
N ILE A 289 -16.07 -10.88 0.67
CA ILE A 289 -14.62 -10.95 0.54
C ILE A 289 -14.25 -12.23 -0.20
N GLN A 290 -13.46 -12.08 -1.26
CA GLN A 290 -12.71 -13.18 -1.86
C GLN A 290 -11.28 -13.14 -1.34
N GLY A 291 -10.81 -14.22 -0.72
CA GLY A 291 -9.41 -14.42 -0.37
C GLY A 291 -8.64 -15.02 -1.54
N ILE A 292 -7.46 -14.48 -1.84
CA ILE A 292 -6.62 -14.91 -2.95
C ILE A 292 -5.21 -15.19 -2.44
N ALA A 293 -4.77 -16.44 -2.51
CA ALA A 293 -3.37 -16.81 -2.30
C ALA A 293 -2.64 -16.84 -3.64
N VAL A 294 -1.45 -16.24 -3.71
CA VAL A 294 -0.62 -16.27 -4.92
C VAL A 294 0.81 -16.65 -4.56
N GLY A 295 1.35 -17.68 -5.21
CA GLY A 295 2.78 -18.02 -5.12
C GLY A 295 3.31 -18.61 -6.41
N ARG A 296 4.58 -19.03 -6.45
CA ARG A 296 5.21 -19.59 -7.66
C ARG A 296 4.70 -21.00 -7.95
N ASP A 297 4.74 -21.87 -6.95
CA ASP A 297 4.29 -23.26 -7.02
C ASP A 297 3.99 -23.80 -5.61
N PHE A 298 3.64 -25.08 -5.51
CA PHE A 298 3.45 -25.81 -4.24
C PHE A 298 4.73 -26.56 -3.79
N GLY A 299 5.87 -26.29 -4.44
CA GLY A 299 7.11 -27.04 -4.29
C GLY A 299 7.04 -28.45 -4.89
N ASN A 300 8.13 -29.21 -4.75
CA ASN A 300 8.21 -30.61 -5.21
C ASN A 300 7.57 -31.62 -4.24
N GLN A 301 6.69 -31.17 -3.34
CA GLN A 301 6.11 -32.00 -2.28
C GLN A 301 4.62 -32.12 -2.50
N LYS A 302 4.20 -33.18 -3.21
CA LYS A 302 2.76 -33.45 -3.49
C LYS A 302 1.90 -33.42 -2.23
N ASP A 303 2.45 -33.84 -1.09
CA ASP A 303 1.75 -33.83 0.19
C ASP A 303 1.37 -32.39 0.62
N LYS A 304 2.24 -31.40 0.41
CA LYS A 304 1.95 -29.98 0.70
C LYS A 304 0.88 -29.40 -0.21
N GLU A 305 0.93 -29.72 -1.50
CA GLU A 305 -0.10 -29.33 -2.45
C GLU A 305 -1.48 -29.88 -2.04
N GLN A 306 -1.53 -31.18 -1.71
CA GLN A 306 -2.75 -31.82 -1.24
C GLN A 306 -3.26 -31.24 0.09
N GLU A 307 -2.36 -30.87 1.00
CA GLU A 307 -2.73 -30.21 2.25
C GLU A 307 -3.36 -28.83 2.01
N ILE A 308 -2.80 -28.02 1.11
CA ILE A 308 -3.36 -26.72 0.75
C ILE A 308 -4.72 -26.89 0.08
N ILE A 309 -4.85 -27.79 -0.89
CA ILE A 309 -6.13 -28.09 -1.56
C ILE A 309 -7.17 -28.53 -0.54
N LYS A 310 -6.80 -29.45 0.36
CA LYS A 310 -7.70 -29.91 1.43
C LYS A 310 -8.14 -28.77 2.34
N LYS A 311 -7.23 -27.88 2.74
CA LYS A 311 -7.59 -26.69 3.54
C LYS A 311 -8.57 -25.79 2.79
N LEU A 312 -8.34 -25.55 1.49
CA LEU A 312 -9.27 -24.76 0.68
C LEU A 312 -10.67 -25.40 0.68
N ASP A 313 -10.77 -26.71 0.48
CA ASP A 313 -12.03 -27.45 0.51
C ASP A 313 -12.70 -27.41 1.90
N ASP A 314 -11.92 -27.57 2.98
CA ASP A 314 -12.42 -27.53 4.37
C ASP A 314 -13.01 -26.14 4.72
N TYR A 315 -12.48 -25.08 4.11
CA TYR A 315 -12.91 -23.69 4.34
C TYR A 315 -13.89 -23.13 3.30
N ASP A 316 -14.14 -23.81 2.18
CA ASP A 316 -14.98 -23.33 1.06
C ASP A 316 -16.43 -23.03 1.48
N GLN A 317 -16.94 -23.73 2.49
CA GLN A 317 -18.28 -23.48 3.05
C GLN A 317 -18.37 -22.17 3.86
N LEU A 318 -17.24 -21.63 4.29
CA LEU A 318 -17.16 -20.47 5.18
C LEU A 318 -16.57 -19.24 4.47
N TYR A 319 -15.64 -19.44 3.55
CA TYR A 319 -14.88 -18.38 2.88
C TYR A 319 -14.80 -18.63 1.38
N ASN A 320 -14.89 -17.55 0.60
CA ASN A 320 -14.68 -17.58 -0.83
C ASN A 320 -13.17 -17.47 -1.12
N LEU A 321 -12.51 -18.60 -1.34
CA LEU A 321 -11.07 -18.67 -1.51
C LEU A 321 -10.68 -18.99 -2.96
N ALA A 322 -9.54 -18.48 -3.40
CA ALA A 322 -8.92 -18.87 -4.65
C ALA A 322 -7.40 -18.94 -4.48
N CYS A 323 -6.79 -19.90 -5.16
CA CYS A 323 -5.35 -20.11 -5.14
C CYS A 323 -4.79 -20.04 -6.55
N TYR A 324 -3.74 -19.22 -6.72
CA TYR A 324 -3.06 -19.05 -8.00
C TYR A 324 -1.58 -19.35 -7.87
N THR A 325 -1.05 -19.99 -8.92
CA THR A 325 0.39 -20.09 -9.14
C THR A 325 0.82 -19.10 -10.22
N TYR A 326 2.02 -18.55 -10.11
CA TYR A 326 2.60 -17.69 -11.14
C TYR A 326 3.79 -18.36 -11.82
N SER A 327 3.96 -18.10 -13.11
CA SER A 327 5.13 -18.52 -13.88
C SER A 327 5.68 -17.37 -14.70
N VAL A 328 6.96 -17.43 -15.05
CA VAL A 328 7.64 -16.39 -15.82
C VAL A 328 8.21 -17.01 -17.09
N ASP A 329 7.78 -16.50 -18.25
CA ASP A 329 8.23 -17.01 -19.55
C ASP A 329 9.67 -16.56 -19.89
N SER A 330 10.20 -17.02 -21.03
CA SER A 330 11.54 -16.66 -21.51
C SER A 330 11.71 -15.15 -21.72
N SER A 331 10.63 -14.43 -22.05
CA SER A 331 10.59 -12.98 -22.27
C SER A 331 10.41 -12.17 -20.98
N GLY A 332 10.26 -12.83 -19.83
CA GLY A 332 10.04 -12.16 -18.54
C GLY A 332 8.58 -11.77 -18.28
N ASN A 333 7.63 -12.29 -19.05
CA ASN A 333 6.21 -12.08 -18.78
C ASN A 333 5.74 -13.02 -17.68
N VAL A 334 5.05 -12.45 -16.70
CA VAL A 334 4.44 -13.19 -15.60
C VAL A 334 3.01 -13.60 -16.00
N SER A 335 2.69 -14.88 -15.89
CA SER A 335 1.34 -15.42 -16.03
C SER A 335 0.86 -16.01 -14.71
N PHE A 336 -0.45 -16.02 -14.50
CA PHE A 336 -1.09 -16.59 -13.32
C PHE A 336 -2.05 -17.69 -13.76
N LEU A 337 -2.00 -18.82 -13.08
CA LEU A 337 -2.85 -19.99 -13.33
C LEU A 337 -3.62 -20.31 -12.05
N LYS A 338 -4.94 -20.44 -12.17
CA LYS A 338 -5.78 -20.86 -11.05
C LYS A 338 -5.50 -22.33 -10.75
N SER A 339 -5.10 -22.62 -9.53
CA SER A 339 -4.78 -23.97 -9.06
C SER A 339 -5.92 -24.60 -8.27
N ALA A 340 -6.73 -23.79 -7.58
CA ALA A 340 -7.96 -24.18 -6.90
C ALA A 340 -8.91 -22.96 -6.80
#